data_AF-A0A6J3LQ76-F1
#
_entry.id   AF-A0A6J3LQ76-F1
#
_cell.length_a   1.000
_cell.length_b   1.000
_cell.length_c   1.000
_cell.angle_alpha   90.00
_cell.angle_beta   90.00
_cell.angle_gamma   90.00
#
_symmetry.space_group_name_H-M   'P 1'
#
loop_
_entity.id
_entity.type
_entity.pdbx_description
1 polymer ?
#
loop_
_entity_poly.entity_id
_entity_poly.type
_entity_poly.pdbx_seq_one_letter_code
_entity_poly.pdbx_strand_id
1 'polypeptide(L)'
;PFARCLTQTNAQAGAEIFRQLIQNYTNTLALEALTDDFVDYSSAVNLIRNRGNEGPIKVNGVSFDGRPQFMAAQGSQPQIPFDTLNVFWGCDHVAMRWQTLRSANGQKTERSRIPVVGNAILHTVPDNSNSYGFRIKTLYSEFNAGAWMLNLGTVVTT
;
A
#
# COMPACT_ATOMS: atom_id res chain seq x y z
N PRO A 1 -11.31 9.73 -23.29
CA PRO A 1 -11.32 11.10 -22.72
C PRO A 1 -11.93 11.08 -21.31
N PHE A 2 -11.13 11.35 -20.27
CA PHE A 2 -11.64 11.47 -18.91
C PHE A 2 -12.45 12.76 -18.77
N ALA A 3 -13.71 12.66 -18.35
CA ALA A 3 -14.63 13.79 -18.30
C ALA A 3 -14.25 14.85 -17.26
N ARG A 4 -13.38 14.52 -16.27
CA ARG A 4 -12.83 15.45 -15.28
C ARG A 4 -11.59 14.85 -14.61
N CYS A 5 -10.56 15.66 -14.41
CA CYS A 5 -9.36 15.24 -13.66
C CYS A 5 -9.60 15.30 -12.15
N LEU A 6 -8.81 14.54 -11.38
CA LEU A 6 -8.85 14.62 -9.92
C LEU A 6 -8.48 16.03 -9.45
N THR A 7 -9.18 16.50 -8.42
CA THR A 7 -8.86 17.76 -7.74
C THR A 7 -7.78 17.53 -6.67
N GLN A 8 -7.20 18.60 -6.15
CA GLN A 8 -6.30 18.51 -4.99
C GLN A 8 -6.99 17.85 -3.79
N THR A 9 -8.29 18.11 -3.57
CA THR A 9 -9.07 17.45 -2.51
C THR A 9 -9.16 15.94 -2.73
N ASN A 10 -9.43 15.51 -3.97
CA ASN A 10 -9.43 14.07 -4.29
C ASN A 10 -8.03 13.45 -4.10
N ALA A 11 -6.97 14.17 -4.46
CA ALA A 11 -5.60 13.70 -4.29
C ALA A 11 -5.24 13.51 -2.81
N GLN A 12 -5.61 14.46 -1.95
CA GLN A 12 -5.41 14.33 -0.50
C GLN A 12 -6.24 13.18 0.08
N ALA A 13 -7.50 13.01 -0.37
CA ALA A 13 -8.32 11.87 0.01
C ALA A 13 -7.66 10.55 -0.41
N GLY A 14 -7.13 10.45 -1.62
CA GLY A 14 -6.41 9.26 -2.10
C GLY A 14 -5.17 8.94 -1.26
N ALA A 15 -4.37 9.94 -0.93
CA ALA A 15 -3.20 9.77 -0.06
C ALA A 15 -3.58 9.33 1.37
N GLU A 16 -4.66 9.91 1.90
CA GLU A 16 -5.19 9.55 3.21
C GLU A 16 -5.78 8.14 3.23
N ILE A 17 -6.52 7.74 2.19
CA ILE A 17 -7.00 6.36 2.01
C ILE A 17 -5.82 5.40 2.06
N PHE A 18 -4.75 5.64 1.30
CA PHE A 18 -3.59 4.76 1.30
C PHE A 18 -2.96 4.67 2.70
N ARG A 19 -2.76 5.81 3.38
CA ARG A 19 -2.25 5.83 4.75
C ARG A 19 -3.12 4.98 5.67
N GLN A 20 -4.44 5.13 5.62
CA GLN A 20 -5.35 4.37 6.48
C GLN A 20 -5.40 2.88 6.13
N LEU A 21 -5.33 2.50 4.85
CA LEU A 21 -5.26 1.10 4.44
C LEU A 21 -4.04 0.37 5.02
N ILE A 22 -2.97 1.10 5.35
CA ILE A 22 -1.75 0.56 5.98
C ILE A 22 -1.78 0.71 7.51
N GLN A 23 -2.21 1.85 8.05
CA GLN A 23 -2.09 2.12 9.49
C GLN A 23 -3.33 1.78 10.31
N ASN A 24 -4.52 1.95 9.75
CA ASN A 24 -5.78 1.88 10.48
C ASN A 24 -6.83 1.18 9.62
N TYR A 25 -6.44 0.00 9.13
CA TYR A 25 -7.25 -0.78 8.22
C TYR A 25 -8.62 -1.11 8.83
N THR A 26 -9.67 -0.94 8.05
CA THR A 26 -11.00 -1.49 8.35
C THR A 26 -11.61 -2.07 7.09
N ASN A 27 -12.48 -3.07 7.24
CA ASN A 27 -13.22 -3.63 6.11
C ASN A 27 -14.09 -2.57 5.44
N THR A 28 -14.71 -1.67 6.22
CA THR A 28 -15.53 -0.57 5.71
C THR A 28 -14.72 0.34 4.78
N LEU A 29 -13.51 0.75 5.19
CA LEU A 29 -12.65 1.56 4.35
C LEU A 29 -12.30 0.88 3.03
N ALA A 30 -11.91 -0.41 3.07
CA ALA A 30 -11.57 -1.14 1.86
C ALA A 30 -12.78 -1.29 0.92
N LEU A 31 -13.96 -1.59 1.46
CA LEU A 31 -15.21 -1.70 0.71
C LEU A 31 -15.67 -0.37 0.12
N GLU A 32 -15.31 0.76 0.71
CA GLU A 32 -15.66 2.08 0.21
C GLU A 32 -14.65 2.58 -0.84
N ALA A 33 -13.36 2.38 -0.59
CA ALA A 33 -12.27 2.98 -1.35
C ALA A 33 -11.78 2.14 -2.53
N LEU A 34 -11.90 0.81 -2.48
CA LEU A 34 -11.35 -0.10 -3.50
C LEU A 34 -12.48 -0.64 -4.39
N THR A 35 -12.21 -0.83 -5.69
CA THR A 35 -13.13 -1.58 -6.57
C THR A 35 -13.14 -3.06 -6.19
N ASP A 36 -14.19 -3.78 -6.57
CA ASP A 36 -14.30 -5.23 -6.29
C ASP A 36 -13.15 -6.02 -6.98
N ASP A 37 -12.79 -5.59 -8.19
CA ASP A 37 -11.71 -6.12 -9.04
C ASP A 37 -10.35 -5.45 -8.78
N PHE A 38 -10.14 -4.86 -7.60
CA PHE A 38 -8.89 -4.19 -7.25
C PHE A 38 -7.68 -5.12 -7.34
N VAL A 39 -6.56 -4.62 -7.90
CA VAL A 39 -5.30 -5.37 -7.99
C VAL A 39 -4.15 -4.58 -7.36
N ASP A 40 -3.33 -5.26 -6.55
CA ASP A 40 -2.10 -4.70 -5.97
C ASP A 40 -0.85 -5.32 -6.61
N TYR A 41 0.12 -4.46 -6.91
CA TYR A 41 1.45 -4.82 -7.40
C TYR A 41 2.52 -4.21 -6.50
N SER A 42 3.36 -5.07 -5.94
CA SER A 42 4.54 -4.64 -5.18
C SER A 42 5.58 -5.75 -5.10
N SER A 43 6.71 -5.52 -5.75
CA SER A 43 7.86 -6.43 -5.70
C SER A 43 8.42 -6.49 -4.28
N ALA A 44 8.42 -5.35 -3.57
CA ALA A 44 8.82 -5.29 -2.16
C ALA A 44 7.93 -6.15 -1.25
N VAL A 45 6.60 -6.05 -1.35
CA VAL A 45 5.67 -6.89 -0.57
C VAL A 45 5.85 -8.36 -0.93
N ASN A 46 5.93 -8.68 -2.22
CA ASN A 46 6.11 -10.06 -2.67
C ASN A 46 7.42 -10.64 -2.16
N LEU A 47 8.52 -9.89 -2.22
CA LEU A 47 9.81 -10.31 -1.66
C LEU A 47 9.70 -10.62 -0.17
N ILE A 48 9.02 -9.79 0.62
CA ILE A 48 8.83 -10.01 2.06
C ILE A 48 7.98 -11.25 2.32
N ARG A 49 6.84 -11.40 1.64
CA ARG A 49 5.96 -12.57 1.76
C ARG A 49 6.65 -13.86 1.32
N ASN A 50 7.54 -13.75 0.34
CA ASN A 50 8.34 -14.85 -0.18
C ASN A 50 9.59 -15.14 0.66
N ARG A 51 9.80 -14.38 1.76
CA ARG A 51 11.01 -14.43 2.60
C ARG A 51 12.28 -14.38 1.75
N GLY A 52 12.34 -13.43 0.83
CA GLY A 52 13.33 -13.43 -0.25
C GLY A 52 12.88 -14.34 -1.38
N ASN A 53 13.39 -15.58 -1.42
CA ASN A 53 13.11 -16.55 -2.49
C ASN A 53 12.75 -17.95 -1.98
N GLU A 54 12.29 -18.06 -0.73
CA GLU A 54 11.99 -19.35 -0.10
C GLU A 54 10.63 -19.90 -0.50
N GLY A 55 9.68 -19.03 -0.88
CA GLY A 55 8.34 -19.42 -1.27
C GLY A 55 8.09 -19.47 -2.78
N PRO A 56 6.85 -19.81 -3.19
CA PRO A 56 6.46 -19.90 -4.59
C PRO A 56 6.02 -18.56 -5.20
N ILE A 57 6.13 -17.44 -4.49
CA ILE A 57 5.59 -16.15 -4.94
C ILE A 57 6.52 -15.56 -6.01
N LYS A 58 5.95 -15.27 -7.19
CA LYS A 58 6.64 -14.51 -8.25
C LYS A 58 6.82 -13.08 -7.79
N VAL A 59 8.07 -12.66 -7.54
CA VAL A 59 8.39 -11.33 -6.98
C VAL A 59 7.77 -10.18 -7.79
N ASN A 60 7.92 -10.18 -9.11
CA ASN A 60 7.38 -9.13 -10.00
C ASN A 60 5.92 -9.41 -10.46
N GLY A 61 5.21 -10.29 -9.77
CA GLY A 61 3.82 -10.64 -10.07
C GLY A 61 2.79 -9.78 -9.32
N VAL A 62 1.52 -10.13 -9.49
CA VAL A 62 0.42 -9.60 -8.69
C VAL A 62 0.65 -9.97 -7.22
N SER A 63 0.57 -8.98 -6.33
CA SER A 63 0.66 -9.19 -4.88
C SER A 63 -0.66 -9.69 -4.32
N PHE A 64 -1.76 -9.02 -4.67
CA PHE A 64 -3.12 -9.36 -4.28
C PHE A 64 -4.04 -9.22 -5.49
N ASP A 65 -4.69 -10.32 -5.84
CA ASP A 65 -5.62 -10.39 -6.96
C ASP A 65 -7.06 -10.30 -6.43
N GLY A 66 -7.61 -9.09 -6.44
CA GLY A 66 -8.92 -8.79 -5.91
C GLY A 66 -8.91 -8.16 -4.52
N ARG A 67 -9.91 -7.32 -4.26
CA ARG A 67 -10.16 -6.69 -2.96
C ARG A 67 -10.23 -7.71 -1.80
N PRO A 68 -10.88 -8.89 -1.92
CA PRO A 68 -10.94 -9.85 -0.81
C PRO A 68 -9.56 -10.35 -0.35
N GLN A 69 -8.62 -10.59 -1.27
CA GLN A 69 -7.27 -11.03 -0.90
C GLN A 69 -6.50 -9.93 -0.16
N PHE A 70 -6.60 -8.69 -0.65
CA PHE A 70 -6.00 -7.53 0.01
C PHE A 70 -6.56 -7.35 1.44
N MET A 71 -7.89 -7.42 1.59
CA MET A 71 -8.57 -7.30 2.89
C MET A 71 -8.12 -8.38 3.88
N ALA A 72 -8.04 -9.64 3.44
CA ALA A 72 -7.59 -10.75 4.27
C ALA A 72 -6.13 -10.57 4.73
N ALA A 73 -5.26 -10.04 3.86
CA ALA A 73 -3.86 -9.79 4.21
C ALA A 73 -3.71 -8.62 5.19
N GLN A 74 -4.32 -7.46 4.90
CA GLN A 74 -4.16 -6.25 5.71
C GLN A 74 -4.82 -6.35 7.07
N GLY A 75 -5.96 -7.04 7.19
CA GLY A 75 -6.66 -7.21 8.47
C GLY A 75 -5.85 -7.94 9.56
N SER A 76 -4.73 -8.56 9.21
CA SER A 76 -3.83 -9.25 10.13
C SER A 76 -2.55 -8.48 10.47
N GLN A 77 -2.29 -7.33 9.82
CA GLN A 77 -1.05 -6.59 10.00
C GLN A 77 -1.09 -5.70 11.26
N PRO A 78 -0.02 -5.66 12.07
CA PRO A 78 0.13 -4.67 13.11
C PRO A 78 0.18 -3.25 12.55
N GLN A 79 -0.31 -2.29 13.31
CA GLN A 79 -0.22 -0.89 12.94
C GLN A 79 1.24 -0.42 12.96
N ILE A 80 1.67 0.31 11.94
CA ILE A 80 3.00 0.93 11.87
C ILE A 80 2.86 2.46 11.83
N PRO A 81 3.84 3.25 12.32
CA PRO A 81 3.87 4.69 12.04
C PRO A 81 4.03 4.92 10.54
N PHE A 82 3.45 5.99 10.00
CA PHE A 82 3.39 6.24 8.57
C PHE A 82 3.10 7.71 8.32
N ASP A 83 3.97 8.37 7.57
CA ASP A 83 3.80 9.76 7.18
C ASP A 83 3.75 9.87 5.67
N THR A 84 2.77 10.63 5.18
CA THR A 84 2.75 11.08 3.78
C THR A 84 3.72 12.24 3.61
N LEU A 85 4.67 12.11 2.69
CA LEU A 85 5.70 13.11 2.42
C LEU A 85 5.32 14.05 1.28
N ASN A 86 4.85 13.49 0.16
CA ASN A 86 4.46 14.24 -1.02
C ASN A 86 3.26 13.57 -1.68
N VAL A 87 2.41 14.37 -2.32
CA VAL A 87 1.26 13.91 -3.10
C VAL A 87 1.33 14.56 -4.48
N PHE A 88 1.20 13.74 -5.51
CA PHE A 88 1.13 14.11 -6.91
C PHE A 88 -0.14 13.48 -7.50
N TRP A 89 -0.77 14.11 -8.48
CA TRP A 89 -1.98 13.54 -9.06
C TRP A 89 -2.17 13.96 -10.51
N GLY A 90 -2.86 13.11 -11.25
CA GLY A 90 -3.34 13.39 -12.59
C GLY A 90 -4.86 13.24 -12.66
N CYS A 91 -5.35 12.94 -13.86
CA CYS A 91 -6.81 12.83 -14.05
C CYS A 91 -7.38 11.52 -13.50
N ASP A 92 -6.56 10.49 -13.43
CA ASP A 92 -6.96 9.12 -13.11
C ASP A 92 -6.03 8.46 -12.07
N HIS A 93 -5.11 9.22 -11.46
CA HIS A 93 -4.19 8.66 -10.49
C HIS A 93 -3.80 9.64 -9.39
N VAL A 94 -3.48 9.06 -8.23
CA VAL A 94 -2.82 9.73 -7.11
C VAL A 94 -1.54 8.98 -6.82
N ALA A 95 -0.40 9.66 -6.94
CA ALA A 95 0.89 9.14 -6.53
C ALA A 95 1.35 9.82 -5.24
N MET A 96 2.05 9.10 -4.38
CA MET A 96 2.56 9.66 -3.13
C MET A 96 3.90 9.07 -2.74
N ARG A 97 4.70 9.91 -2.09
CA ARG A 97 5.86 9.49 -1.31
C ARG A 97 5.44 9.36 0.14
N TRP A 98 5.94 8.34 0.80
CA TRP A 98 5.64 8.09 2.21
C TRP A 98 6.86 7.55 2.95
N GLN A 99 6.82 7.61 4.27
CA GLN A 99 7.82 6.98 5.12
C GLN A 99 7.20 6.25 6.30
N THR A 100 7.92 5.26 6.83
CA THR A 100 7.72 4.73 8.18
C THR A 100 9.06 4.66 8.89
N LEU A 101 9.08 5.06 10.16
CA LEU A 101 10.28 4.97 11.00
C LEU A 101 10.36 3.64 11.77
N ARG A 102 9.34 2.77 11.64
CA ARG A 102 9.25 1.51 12.40
C ARG A 102 8.40 0.48 11.65
N SER A 103 8.88 0.04 10.49
CA SER A 103 8.13 -0.85 9.58
C SER A 103 7.79 -2.24 10.16
N ALA A 104 8.50 -2.67 11.21
CA ALA A 104 8.25 -3.93 11.93
C ALA A 104 7.56 -3.72 13.30
N ASN A 105 6.97 -2.55 13.55
CA ASN A 105 6.30 -2.24 14.80
C ASN A 105 5.29 -3.33 15.21
N GLY A 106 5.38 -3.80 16.46
CA GLY A 106 4.47 -4.81 17.00
C GLY A 106 4.76 -6.24 16.54
N GLN A 107 5.75 -6.46 15.67
CA GLN A 107 6.20 -7.80 15.30
C GLN A 107 7.14 -8.37 16.36
N LYS A 108 6.94 -9.63 16.74
CA LYS A 108 7.84 -10.33 17.68
C LYS A 108 9.27 -10.47 17.15
N THR A 109 9.44 -10.39 15.83
CA THR A 109 10.71 -10.52 15.15
C THR A 109 11.38 -9.17 14.86
N GLU A 110 10.84 -8.05 15.35
CA GLU A 110 11.46 -6.72 15.18
C GLU A 110 12.91 -6.73 15.67
N ARG A 111 13.87 -6.45 14.79
CA ARG A 111 15.32 -6.40 15.10
C ARG A 111 15.96 -5.03 14.90
N SER A 112 15.39 -4.19 14.04
CA SER A 112 15.94 -2.87 13.72
C SER A 112 14.84 -1.88 13.38
N ARG A 113 15.22 -0.60 13.26
CA ARG A 113 14.34 0.54 12.97
C ARG A 113 14.92 1.44 11.89
N ILE A 114 15.42 0.83 10.81
CA ILE A 114 15.90 1.56 9.65
C ILE A 114 14.69 2.25 9.01
N PRO A 115 14.70 3.58 8.80
CA PRO A 115 13.63 4.27 8.11
C PRO A 115 13.38 3.68 6.72
N VAL A 116 12.12 3.45 6.39
CA VAL A 116 11.70 3.01 5.06
C VAL A 116 11.00 4.18 4.39
N VAL A 117 11.43 4.49 3.17
CA VAL A 117 10.73 5.40 2.26
C VAL A 117 10.18 4.58 1.10
N GLY A 118 8.98 4.93 0.68
CA GLY A 118 8.32 4.28 -0.44
C GLY A 118 7.53 5.26 -1.31
N ASN A 119 7.07 4.71 -2.42
CA ASN A 119 6.15 5.35 -3.34
C ASN A 119 4.92 4.46 -3.49
N ALA A 120 3.77 5.08 -3.71
CA ALA A 120 2.55 4.40 -4.12
C ALA A 120 1.89 5.19 -5.24
N ILE A 121 1.33 4.48 -6.22
CA ILE A 121 0.53 5.04 -7.32
C ILE A 121 -0.81 4.33 -7.29
N LEU A 122 -1.86 5.09 -6.99
CA LEU A 122 -3.25 4.67 -6.99
C LEU A 122 -3.84 5.02 -8.34
N HIS A 123 -4.13 4.03 -9.18
CA HIS A 123 -4.98 4.22 -10.34
C HIS A 123 -6.44 4.18 -9.91
N THR A 124 -7.18 5.22 -10.28
CA THR A 124 -8.56 5.47 -9.84
C THR A 124 -9.54 5.41 -11.00
N VAL A 125 -10.77 5.04 -10.68
CA VAL A 125 -11.92 5.14 -11.58
C VAL A 125 -13.01 5.99 -10.92
N PRO A 126 -13.76 6.80 -11.69
CA PRO A 126 -14.88 7.57 -11.13
C PRO A 126 -15.92 6.65 -10.49
N ASP A 127 -16.46 7.06 -9.34
CA ASP A 127 -17.57 6.38 -8.69
C ASP A 127 -18.37 7.36 -7.83
N ASN A 128 -19.57 7.70 -8.28
CA ASN A 128 -20.46 8.61 -7.56
C ASN A 128 -21.26 7.93 -6.44
N SER A 129 -21.10 6.62 -6.24
CA SER A 129 -21.80 5.86 -5.19
C SER A 129 -21.08 5.89 -3.84
N ASN A 130 -19.83 6.38 -3.77
CA ASN A 130 -19.06 6.50 -2.54
C ASN A 130 -18.80 7.97 -2.16
N SER A 131 -18.28 8.19 -0.94
CA SER A 131 -18.02 9.55 -0.43
C SER A 131 -16.87 10.28 -1.12
N TYR A 132 -16.01 9.57 -1.86
CA TYR A 132 -14.81 10.12 -2.47
C TYR A 132 -15.04 10.61 -3.92
N GLY A 133 -16.08 10.12 -4.59
CA GLY A 133 -16.33 10.35 -6.01
C GLY A 133 -15.44 9.50 -6.94
N PHE A 134 -14.65 8.60 -6.37
CA PHE A 134 -13.76 7.68 -7.09
C PHE A 134 -13.45 6.44 -6.24
N ARG A 135 -13.04 5.36 -6.90
CA ARG A 135 -12.44 4.18 -6.26
C ARG A 135 -11.07 3.90 -6.83
N ILE A 136 -10.22 3.25 -6.04
CA ILE A 136 -8.93 2.75 -6.47
C ILE A 136 -9.14 1.39 -7.12
N LYS A 137 -8.72 1.27 -8.38
CA LYS A 137 -8.77 0.03 -9.16
C LYS A 137 -7.43 -0.71 -9.13
N THR A 138 -6.33 0.01 -9.07
CA THR A 138 -5.00 -0.61 -9.05
C THR A 138 -4.06 0.16 -8.15
N LEU A 139 -3.28 -0.56 -7.36
CA LEU A 139 -2.18 -0.02 -6.57
C LEU A 139 -0.86 -0.57 -7.12
N TYR A 140 0.06 0.34 -7.43
CA TYR A 140 1.47 0.03 -7.64
C TYR A 140 2.24 0.61 -6.46
N SER A 141 2.95 -0.21 -5.68
CA SER A 141 3.71 0.27 -4.54
C SER A 141 5.10 -0.35 -4.46
N GLU A 142 6.10 0.48 -4.18
CA GLU A 142 7.48 0.04 -3.99
C GLU A 142 8.13 0.84 -2.87
N PHE A 143 8.99 0.18 -2.11
CA PHE A 143 9.69 0.76 -0.98
C PHE A 143 11.02 0.05 -0.73
N ASN A 144 11.83 0.57 0.19
CA ASN A 144 13.09 -0.06 0.58
C ASN A 144 12.83 -1.42 1.28
N ALA A 145 12.73 -2.49 0.49
CA ALA A 145 12.48 -3.84 0.97
C ALA A 145 13.62 -4.38 1.84
N GLY A 146 14.88 -4.02 1.54
CA GLY A 146 16.04 -4.42 2.32
C GLY A 146 15.98 -3.91 3.77
N ALA A 147 15.70 -2.61 3.94
CA ALA A 147 15.47 -2.03 5.26
C ALA A 147 14.30 -2.71 5.98
N TRP A 148 13.19 -2.97 5.28
CA TRP A 148 12.02 -3.61 5.87
C TRP A 148 12.33 -5.04 6.35
N MET A 149 13.02 -5.86 5.54
CA MET A 149 13.39 -7.22 5.89
C MET A 149 14.39 -7.28 7.05
N LEU A 150 15.37 -6.36 7.09
CA LEU A 150 16.27 -6.22 8.24
C LEU A 150 15.52 -5.83 9.50
N ASN A 151 14.55 -4.91 9.40
CA ASN A 151 13.70 -4.53 10.52
C ASN A 151 12.87 -5.73 11.02
N LEU A 152 12.37 -6.60 10.14
CA LEU A 152 11.66 -7.83 10.48
C LEU A 152 12.58 -8.97 10.97
N GLY A 153 13.90 -8.81 10.88
CA GLY A 153 14.86 -9.85 11.21
C GLY A 153 14.84 -11.05 10.28
N THR A 154 14.31 -10.91 9.06
CA THR A 154 14.21 -12.01 8.07
C THR A 154 15.47 -12.15 7.22
N VAL A 155 16.37 -11.17 7.26
CA VAL A 155 17.72 -11.25 6.70
C VAL A 155 18.72 -11.09 7.83
N VAL A 156 19.70 -11.99 7.89
CA VAL A 156 20.85 -11.90 8.81
C VAL A 156 22.02 -11.30 8.02
N THR A 157 22.50 -10.14 8.45
CA THR A 157 23.77 -9.60 7.94
C THR A 157 24.90 -10.35 8.63
N THR A 158 25.79 -10.96 7.84
CA THR A 158 27.04 -11.58 8.29
C THR A 158 28.06 -10.53 8.70
#